data_AF-A0A1S8JJU6-F1
#
_entry.id   AF-A0A1S8JJU6-F1
#
_cell.length_a   1.000
_cell.length_b   1.000
_cell.length_c   1.000
_cell.angle_alpha   90.00
_cell.angle_beta   90.00
_cell.angle_gamma   90.00
#
_symmetry.space_group_name_H-M   'P 1'
#
loop_
_entity.id
_entity.type
_entity.pdbx_description
1 polymer ?
#
loop_
_entity_poly.entity_id
_entity_poly.type
_entity_poly.pdbx_seq_one_letter_code
_entity_poly.pdbx_strand_id
1 'polypeptide(L)' 'MVAKLTDVAELAGVSPTTVSRVINNKGYLSEKTKQKVHEAMKTLGYKPNNLARGLQGKSPQLIGLIFPNISN' A
#
# COMPACT_ATOMS: atom_id res chain seq x y z
N MET A 1 -11.64 11.87 6.92
CA MET A 1 -10.51 11.29 7.67
C MET A 1 -9.78 10.34 6.74
N VAL A 2 -8.46 10.47 6.57
CA VAL A 2 -7.69 9.55 5.72
C VAL A 2 -7.39 8.30 6.56
N ALA A 3 -7.92 7.15 6.16
CA ALA A 3 -7.63 5.88 6.84
C ALA A 3 -6.12 5.62 6.82
N LYS A 4 -5.52 5.31 7.97
CA LYS A 4 -4.10 4.97 8.10
C LYS A 4 -3.91 3.46 8.16
N LEU A 5 -2.66 3.02 7.91
CA LEU A 5 -2.26 1.62 8.02
C LEU A 5 -2.50 1.06 9.44
N THR A 6 -2.35 1.90 10.47
CA THR A 6 -2.62 1.57 11.88
C THR A 6 -4.09 1.23 12.10
N ASP A 7 -5.00 2.01 11.52
CA ASP A 7 -6.44 1.83 11.71
C ASP A 7 -6.91 0.52 11.06
N VAL A 8 -6.33 0.18 9.90
CA VAL A 8 -6.55 -1.13 9.24
C VAL A 8 -6.04 -2.27 10.12
N ALA A 9 -4.91 -2.08 10.80
CA ALA A 9 -4.30 -3.09 11.66
C ALA A 9 -5.17 -3.37 12.91
N GLU A 10 -5.66 -2.31 13.56
CA GLU A 10 -6.58 -2.42 14.69
C GLU A 10 -7.89 -3.11 14.29
N LEU A 11 -8.49 -2.72 13.16
CA LEU A 11 -9.76 -3.26 12.71
C LEU A 11 -9.65 -4.73 12.25
N ALA A 12 -8.52 -5.11 11.66
CA ALA A 12 -8.24 -6.50 11.28
C ALA A 12 -7.71 -7.36 12.46
N GLY A 13 -7.38 -6.75 13.61
CA GLY A 13 -6.81 -7.44 14.77
C GLY A 13 -5.41 -8.02 14.53
N VAL A 14 -4.59 -7.34 13.71
CA VAL A 14 -3.24 -7.79 13.36
C VAL A 14 -2.22 -6.66 13.58
N SER A 15 -0.93 -6.99 13.57
CA SER A 15 0.11 -5.95 13.64
C SER A 15 0.19 -5.12 12.34
N PRO A 16 0.62 -3.83 12.40
CA PRO A 16 0.86 -3.02 11.21
C PRO A 16 1.87 -3.67 10.24
N THR A 17 2.84 -4.42 10.78
CA THR A 17 3.80 -5.21 10.00
C THR A 17 3.13 -6.33 9.21
N THR A 18 2.09 -6.96 9.77
CA THR A 18 1.29 -7.98 9.07
C THR A 18 0.48 -7.36 7.94
N VAL A 19 -0.16 -6.21 8.17
CA VAL A 19 -0.86 -5.46 7.10
C VAL A 19 0.09 -5.08 5.97
N SER A 20 1.28 -4.57 6.31
CA SER A 20 2.32 -4.26 5.31
C SER A 20 2.75 -5.50 4.51
N ARG A 21 2.85 -6.67 5.14
CA ARG A 21 3.14 -7.94 4.47
C ARG A 21 2.01 -8.38 3.54
N VAL A 22 0.76 -8.25 3.94
CA VAL A 22 -0.41 -8.53 3.09
C VAL A 22 -0.43 -7.62 1.87
N ILE A 23 -0.25 -6.31 2.06
CA ILE A 23 -0.27 -5.32 0.97
C ILE A 23 0.88 -5.55 -0.02
N ASN A 24 2.07 -5.88 0.47
CA ASN A 24 3.23 -6.14 -0.38
C ASN A 24 3.30 -7.60 -0.86
N ASN A 25 2.28 -8.41 -0.55
CA ASN A 25 2.21 -9.84 -0.86
C ASN A 25 3.51 -10.60 -0.49
N LYS A 26 4.14 -10.20 0.63
CA LYS A 26 5.42 -10.75 1.10
C LYS A 26 5.20 -11.70 2.26
N GLY A 27 5.53 -12.97 2.03
CA GLY A 27 5.55 -14.03 3.03
C GLY A 27 4.34 -14.96 3.00
N TYR A 28 4.45 -16.07 3.73
CA TYR A 28 3.38 -17.05 3.90
C TYR A 28 2.45 -16.60 5.04
N LEU A 29 1.37 -15.89 4.68
CA LEU A 29 0.27 -15.57 5.58
C LEU A 29 -0.93 -16.46 5.25
N SER A 30 -1.62 -16.92 6.30
CA SER A 30 -2.86 -17.68 6.14
C SER A 30 -3.88 -16.87 5.34
N GLU A 31 -4.58 -17.54 4.42
CA GLU A 31 -5.66 -16.93 3.62
C GLU A 31 -6.73 -16.29 4.50
N LYS A 32 -6.99 -16.85 5.69
CA LYS A 32 -7.89 -16.29 6.69
C LYS A 32 -7.46 -14.89 7.15
N THR A 33 -6.16 -14.68 7.34
CA THR A 33 -5.59 -13.39 7.75
C THR A 33 -5.61 -12.39 6.59
N LYS A 34 -5.33 -12.85 5.37
CA LYS A 34 -5.40 -12.00 4.17
C LYS A 34 -6.82 -11.48 3.96
N GLN A 35 -7.82 -12.35 4.05
CA GLN A 35 -9.23 -11.98 3.91
C GLN A 35 -9.66 -10.95 4.95
N LYS A 36 -9.34 -11.16 6.24
CA LYS A 36 -9.62 -10.18 7.31
C LYS A 36 -9.04 -8.80 7.01
N VAL A 37 -7.78 -8.75 6.58
CA VAL A 37 -7.12 -7.48 6.25
C VAL A 37 -7.77 -6.83 5.03
N HIS A 38 -8.13 -7.61 4.00
CA HIS A 38 -8.83 -7.10 2.82
C HIS A 38 -10.21 -6.51 3.16
N GLU A 39 -10.95 -7.19 4.02
CA GLU A 39 -12.26 -6.75 4.47
C GLU A 39 -12.13 -5.45 5.29
N ALA A 40 -11.17 -5.38 6.21
CA ALA A 40 -10.88 -4.17 6.97
C ALA A 40 -10.46 -3.00 6.07
N MET A 41 -9.59 -3.24 5.08
CA MET A 41 -9.20 -2.22 4.09
C MET A 41 -10.40 -1.72 3.29
N LYS A 42 -11.34 -2.61 2.92
CA LYS A 42 -12.56 -2.24 2.19
C LYS A 42 -13.51 -1.40 3.04
N THR A 43 -13.73 -1.79 4.29
CA THR A 43 -14.57 -1.06 5.25
C THR A 43 -14.02 0.34 5.54
N LEU A 44 -12.70 0.47 5.69
CA LEU A 44 -12.03 1.75 5.94
C LEU A 44 -11.82 2.59 4.67
N GLY A 45 -12.10 2.05 3.48
CA GLY A 45 -11.79 2.69 2.21
C GLY A 45 -10.27 2.93 2.02
N TYR A 46 -9.43 2.15 2.70
CA TYR A 46 -7.99 2.29 2.64
C TYR A 46 -7.47 1.84 1.27
N LYS A 47 -7.17 2.80 0.40
CA LYS A 47 -6.45 2.56 -0.86
C LYS A 47 -4.97 2.82 -0.66
N PRO A 48 -4.09 1.83 -0.89
CA PRO A 48 -2.65 2.06 -0.82
C PRO A 48 -2.26 2.98 -1.96
N ASN A 49 -1.99 4.25 -1.65
CA ASN A 49 -1.63 5.26 -2.63
C ASN A 49 -0.16 5.07 -3.04
N ASN A 50 0.10 4.79 -4.31
CA ASN A 50 1.45 4.59 -4.83
C ASN A 50 2.32 5.87 -4.70
N LEU A 51 1.70 7.06 -4.73
CA LEU A 51 2.40 8.33 -4.49
C LEU A 51 2.89 8.46 -3.04
N ALA A 52 2.05 8.08 -2.06
CA ALA A 52 2.43 8.06 -0.65
C ALA A 52 3.51 7.00 -0.35
N ARG A 53 3.52 5.90 -1.12
CA ARG A 53 4.54 4.84 -1.05
C ARG A 53 5.92 5.32 -1.51
N GLY A 54 5.97 6.20 -2.51
CA GLY A 54 7.20 6.84 -2.98
C GLY A 54 7.82 7.81 -1.95
N LEU A 55 6.99 8.40 -1.10
CA LEU A 55 7.42 9.33 -0.04
C LEU A 55 7.95 8.64 1.22
N GLN A 56 7.47 7.44 1.58
CA GLN A 56 7.80 6.81 2.87
C GLN A 56 8.94 5.78 2.86
N GLY A 57 9.53 5.41 1.73
CA GLY A 57 10.67 4.47 1.82
C GLY A 57 11.26 3.86 0.56
N LYS A 58 10.76 4.19 -0.64
CA LYS A 58 11.47 3.86 -1.87
C LYS A 58 11.33 5.00 -2.84
N SER A 59 12.46 5.48 -3.36
CA SER A 59 12.50 6.46 -4.43
C SER A 59 11.44 6.08 -5.47
N PRO A 60 10.56 7.03 -5.88
CA PRO A 60 9.61 6.75 -6.94
C PRO A 60 10.40 6.19 -8.13
N GLN A 61 9.94 5.06 -8.69
CA GLN A 61 10.47 4.53 -9.96
C GLN A 61 10.02 5.46 -11.10
N LEU A 62 10.51 6.69 -11.07
CA LEU A 62 10.23 7.72 -12.05
C LEU A 62 11.33 7.66 -13.11
N ILE A 63 10.97 7.33 -14.34
CA ILE A 63 11.86 7.44 -15.49
C ILE A 63 11.60 8.82 -16.12
N GLY A 64 12.55 9.73 -15.99
CA GLY A 64 12.52 11.04 -16.64
C GLY A 64 13.08 10.93 -18.05
N LEU A 65 12.25 11.22 -19.05
CA LEU A 65 12.68 11.32 -20.45
C LEU A 65 12.80 12.81 -20.81
N ILE A 66 14.00 13.24 -21.18
CA ILE A 66 14.28 14.58 -21.69
C ILE A 66 14.56 14.44 -23.17
N PHE A 67 13.69 15.00 -24.01
CA PHE A 67 13.89 15.06 -25.45
C PHE A 67 14.34 16.47 -25.85
N PRO A 68 15.44 16.62 -26.61
CA PRO A 68 15.76 17.90 -27.24
C PRO A 68 14.76 18.08 -28.39
N ASN A 69 13.78 18.96 -28.17
CA ASN A 69 12.84 19.49 -29.16
C ASN A 69 12.32 18.48 -30.22
N ILE A 70 11.06 18.05 -30.06
CA ILE A 70 10.26 17.48 -31.15
C ILE A 70 10.00 18.57 -32.20
N SER A 71 10.96 18.74 -33.11
CA SER A 71 10.74 19.47 -34.35
C SER A 71 10.00 18.54 -35.33
N ASN A 72 8.91 19.07 -35.87
CA ASN A 72 7.91 18.46 -36.76
C ASN A 72 8.52 17.68 -37.93
#